data_AF-A0A9D5D962-F1
#
_entry.id   AF-A0A9D5D962-F1
#
_cell.length_a   1.000
_cell.length_b   1.000
_cell.length_c   1.000
_cell.angle_alpha   90.00
_cell.angle_beta   90.00
_cell.angle_gamma   90.00
#
_symmetry.space_group_name_H-M   'P 1'
#
loop_
_entity.id
_entity.type
_entity.pdbx_description
1 polymer ?
#
loop_
_entity_poly.entity_id
_entity_poly.type
_entity_poly.pdbx_seq_one_letter_code
_entity_poly.pdbx_strand_id
1 'polypeptide(L)'
;MALRESLNKFKKQQEKCLSTLTSISARAAPPDASQPHRTSPESTSLASAKASLPVKFSDDTERLQQINAIRKSHVGAQIKRVIDVLLETRKALTPEQINEVCYVDINGNKAVYDSLKNNHKVSYHGKRFSYKSKHNLKGKDQLLSLIRKFPEGISVLDVKDAYPTVMEDLQASKAAGQI
;
A
#
# COMPACT_ATOMS: atom_id res chain seq x y z
N MET A 1 -3.65 -17.95 43.91
CA MET A 1 -4.81 -18.45 43.13
C MET A 1 -4.93 -17.78 41.74
N ALA A 2 -4.70 -16.47 41.60
CA ALA A 2 -4.92 -15.72 40.34
C ALA A 2 -4.14 -16.21 39.10
N LEU A 3 -2.89 -16.67 39.26
CA LEU A 3 -2.07 -17.14 38.12
C LEU A 3 -2.65 -18.41 37.46
N ARG A 4 -3.14 -19.34 38.29
CA ARG A 4 -3.72 -20.61 37.82
C ARG A 4 -5.04 -20.38 37.07
N GLU A 5 -5.83 -19.41 37.52
CA GLU A 5 -7.04 -18.99 36.82
C GLU A 5 -6.71 -18.33 35.48
N SER A 6 -5.66 -17.51 35.42
CA SER A 6 -5.22 -16.86 34.18
C SER A 6 -4.74 -17.88 33.15
N LEU A 7 -3.98 -18.90 33.58
CA LEU A 7 -3.55 -20.00 32.71
C LEU A 7 -4.72 -20.84 32.20
N ASN A 8 -5.70 -21.13 33.06
CA ASN A 8 -6.90 -21.86 32.65
C ASN A 8 -7.75 -21.07 31.65
N LYS A 9 -7.89 -19.76 31.84
CA LYS A 9 -8.57 -18.87 30.88
C LYS A 9 -7.84 -18.85 29.53
N PHE A 10 -6.52 -18.72 29.55
CA PHE A 10 -5.68 -18.74 28.33
C PHE A 10 -5.81 -20.07 27.58
N LYS A 11 -5.69 -21.20 28.28
CA LYS A 11 -5.83 -22.54 27.68
C LYS A 11 -7.22 -22.75 27.09
N LYS A 12 -8.27 -22.36 27.81
CA LYS A 12 -9.66 -22.43 27.33
C LYS A 12 -9.89 -21.54 26.10
N GLN A 13 -9.20 -20.41 26.00
CA GLN A 13 -9.27 -19.53 24.83
C GLN A 13 -8.52 -20.13 23.63
N GLN A 14 -7.36 -20.75 23.86
CA GLN A 14 -6.61 -21.47 22.84
C GLN A 14 -7.42 -22.64 22.25
N GLU A 15 -8.06 -23.45 23.10
CA GLU A 15 -8.91 -24.56 22.67
C GLU A 15 -10.09 -24.08 21.80
N LYS A 16 -10.76 -22.99 22.20
CA LYS A 16 -11.85 -22.39 21.40
C LYS A 16 -11.40 -21.93 20.01
N CYS A 17 -10.24 -21.27 19.93
CA CYS A 17 -9.69 -20.82 18.65
C CYS A 17 -9.35 -22.01 17.74
N LEU A 18 -8.74 -23.05 18.29
CA LEU A 18 -8.41 -24.27 17.54
C LEU A 18 -9.66 -25.00 17.05
N SER A 19 -10.67 -25.18 17.92
CA SER A 19 -11.94 -25.81 17.53
C SER A 19 -12.65 -25.05 16.41
N THR A 20 -12.58 -23.72 16.43
CA THR A 20 -13.17 -22.87 15.38
C THR A 20 -12.46 -23.08 14.04
N LEU A 21 -11.12 -23.11 14.03
CA LEU A 21 -10.33 -23.38 12.82
C LEU A 21 -10.59 -24.78 12.26
N THR A 22 -10.69 -25.79 13.11
CA THR A 22 -11.03 -27.16 12.70
C THR A 22 -12.42 -27.23 12.06
N SER A 23 -13.41 -26.54 12.63
CA SER A 23 -14.78 -26.51 12.08
C SER A 23 -14.87 -25.82 10.71
N ILE A 24 -14.05 -24.78 10.47
CA ILE A 24 -13.97 -24.10 9.18
C ILE A 24 -13.29 -25.00 8.15
N SER A 25 -12.23 -25.69 8.54
CA SER A 25 -11.51 -26.62 7.65
C SER A 25 -12.37 -27.82 7.26
N ALA A 26 -13.24 -28.31 8.15
CA ALA A 26 -14.20 -29.38 7.85
C ALA A 26 -15.31 -28.94 6.89
N ARG A 27 -15.62 -27.64 6.82
CA ARG A 27 -16.66 -27.06 5.96
C ARG A 27 -16.15 -26.65 4.57
N ALA A 28 -14.84 -26.70 4.34
CA ALA A 28 -14.18 -26.35 3.08
C ALA A 28 -13.99 -27.53 2.12
N ALA A 29 -14.58 -28.69 2.39
CA ALA A 29 -14.63 -29.80 1.45
C ALA A 29 -15.60 -29.48 0.28
N PRO A 30 -15.27 -29.83 -0.97
CA PRO A 30 -16.13 -29.54 -2.13
C PRO A 30 -17.46 -30.31 -2.05
N PRO A 31 -18.58 -29.74 -2.53
CA PRO A 31 -19.86 -30.44 -2.53
C PRO A 31 -19.90 -31.44 -3.69
N ASP A 32 -19.96 -32.73 -3.37
CA ASP A 32 -20.53 -33.73 -4.28
C ASP A 32 -21.96 -34.04 -3.84
N ALA A 33 -22.83 -34.22 -4.82
CA ALA A 33 -24.28 -34.13 -4.72
C ALA A 33 -24.92 -35.24 -3.88
N SER A 34 -25.95 -34.90 -3.09
CA SER A 34 -27.27 -35.57 -3.00
C SER A 34 -28.08 -35.07 -1.78
N GLN A 35 -29.41 -34.98 -1.97
CA GLN A 35 -30.43 -34.31 -1.14
C GLN A 35 -30.77 -35.02 0.21
N PRO A 36 -31.96 -34.78 0.83
CA PRO A 36 -32.36 -33.66 1.68
C PRO A 36 -32.74 -34.15 3.10
N HIS A 37 -32.79 -33.31 4.15
CA HIS A 37 -33.81 -33.49 5.21
C HIS A 37 -33.96 -32.26 6.12
N ARG A 38 -35.22 -31.92 6.30
CA ARG A 38 -35.87 -30.93 7.16
C ARG A 38 -35.75 -31.32 8.63
N THR A 39 -35.52 -30.36 9.53
CA THR A 39 -36.16 -30.23 10.86
C THR A 39 -35.62 -29.02 11.62
N SER A 40 -36.51 -28.08 11.92
CA SER A 40 -36.44 -27.15 13.05
C SER A 40 -36.73 -27.89 14.37
N PRO A 41 -36.35 -27.32 15.53
CA PRO A 41 -37.40 -26.78 16.40
C PRO A 41 -37.03 -25.48 17.14
N GLU A 42 -38.06 -24.98 17.84
CA GLU A 42 -38.32 -23.66 18.38
C GLU A 42 -37.45 -23.10 19.52
N SER A 43 -37.39 -21.77 19.48
CA SER A 43 -37.39 -20.73 20.53
C SER A 43 -37.71 -21.12 21.99
N THR A 44 -36.90 -20.63 22.94
CA THR A 44 -37.41 -20.09 24.22
C THR A 44 -36.51 -18.98 24.81
N SER A 45 -37.12 -17.79 24.92
CA SER A 45 -37.01 -16.70 25.90
C SER A 45 -35.68 -16.00 26.26
N LEU A 46 -35.67 -14.70 25.90
CA LEU A 46 -35.20 -13.51 26.59
C LEU A 46 -34.18 -13.64 27.76
N ALA A 47 -32.97 -13.15 27.51
CA ALA A 47 -32.20 -12.41 28.50
C ALA A 47 -31.71 -11.10 27.88
N SER A 48 -32.13 -9.99 28.50
CA SER A 48 -31.71 -8.63 28.17
C SER A 48 -30.18 -8.50 28.29
N ALA A 49 -29.51 -8.39 27.16
CA ALA A 49 -28.13 -7.93 27.09
C ALA A 49 -28.14 -6.72 26.15
N LYS A 50 -27.76 -5.56 26.71
CA LYS A 50 -27.52 -4.29 26.02
C LYS A 50 -27.02 -4.55 24.61
N ALA A 51 -27.69 -3.95 23.62
CA ALA A 51 -27.22 -3.90 22.25
C ALA A 51 -25.82 -3.27 22.22
N SER A 52 -24.79 -4.09 22.31
CA SER A 52 -23.45 -3.72 21.95
C SER A 52 -23.52 -3.35 20.48
N LEU A 53 -23.25 -2.07 20.19
CA LEU A 53 -23.04 -1.56 18.84
C LEU A 53 -22.20 -2.61 18.08
N PRO A 54 -22.61 -3.02 16.87
CA PRO A 54 -21.82 -3.97 16.10
C PRO A 54 -20.44 -3.34 15.89
N VAL A 55 -19.44 -3.87 16.59
CA VAL A 55 -18.04 -3.50 16.36
C VAL A 55 -17.75 -3.94 14.92
N LYS A 56 -17.63 -2.97 14.02
CA LYS A 56 -17.31 -3.18 12.60
C LYS A 56 -15.88 -3.74 12.48
N PHE A 57 -15.76 -5.04 12.72
CA PHE A 57 -14.50 -5.80 12.64
C PHE A 57 -13.98 -5.96 11.20
N SER A 58 -14.80 -5.66 10.18
CA SER A 58 -14.44 -5.87 8.78
C SER A 58 -13.36 -4.91 8.30
N ASP A 59 -13.51 -3.61 8.56
CA ASP A 59 -12.63 -2.57 8.02
C ASP A 59 -11.18 -2.71 8.53
N ASP A 60 -11.01 -3.01 9.82
CA ASP A 60 -9.68 -3.23 10.41
C ASP A 60 -9.02 -4.51 9.89
N THR A 61 -9.80 -5.58 9.69
CA THR A 61 -9.27 -6.84 9.16
C THR A 61 -8.79 -6.68 7.72
N GLU A 62 -9.57 -5.99 6.88
CA GLU A 62 -9.24 -5.72 5.49
C GLU A 62 -8.00 -4.82 5.36
N ARG A 63 -7.92 -3.76 6.17
CA ARG A 63 -6.73 -2.88 6.20
C ARG A 63 -5.47 -3.65 6.59
N LEU A 64 -5.54 -4.48 7.63
CA LEU A 64 -4.40 -5.29 8.06
C LEU A 64 -3.97 -6.31 7.00
N GLN A 65 -4.93 -6.92 6.30
CA GLN A 65 -4.64 -7.80 5.17
C GLN A 65 -3.94 -7.05 4.03
N GLN A 66 -4.40 -5.84 3.70
CA GLN A 66 -3.76 -5.01 2.66
C GLN A 66 -2.33 -4.64 3.05
N ILE A 67 -2.09 -4.22 4.29
CA ILE A 67 -0.75 -3.93 4.81
C ILE A 67 0.14 -5.18 4.70
N ASN A 68 -0.37 -6.33 5.12
CA ASN A 68 0.38 -7.58 5.08
C ASN A 68 0.72 -7.98 3.63
N ALA A 69 -0.24 -7.88 2.72
CA ALA A 69 -0.06 -8.16 1.31
C ALA A 69 1.02 -7.25 0.68
N ILE A 70 1.02 -5.95 1.01
CA ILE A 70 2.03 -5.01 0.53
C ILE A 70 3.41 -5.36 1.09
N ARG A 71 3.53 -5.62 2.39
CA ARG A 71 4.81 -5.91 3.03
C ARG A 71 5.41 -7.24 2.59
N LYS A 72 4.58 -8.22 2.21
CA LYS A 72 5.00 -9.50 1.63
C LYS A 72 5.23 -9.44 0.11
N SER A 73 4.87 -8.34 -0.55
CA SER A 73 5.10 -8.21 -1.99
C SER A 73 6.60 -8.15 -2.31
N HIS A 74 6.96 -8.50 -3.53
CA HIS A 74 8.35 -8.46 -3.99
C HIS A 74 8.93 -7.04 -3.86
N VAL A 75 10.23 -6.95 -3.59
CA VAL A 75 10.95 -5.69 -3.36
C VAL A 75 10.69 -4.66 -4.47
N GLY A 76 10.67 -5.11 -5.74
CA GLY A 76 10.35 -4.24 -6.88
C GLY A 76 8.97 -3.58 -6.82
N ALA A 77 7.94 -4.29 -6.35
CA ALA A 77 6.59 -3.72 -6.20
C ALA A 77 6.55 -2.68 -5.08
N GLN A 78 7.22 -2.95 -3.97
CA GLN A 78 7.33 -1.99 -2.87
C GLN A 78 8.04 -0.72 -3.35
N ILE A 79 9.17 -0.85 -4.06
CA ILE A 79 9.91 0.29 -4.63
C ILE A 79 9.03 1.08 -5.60
N LYS A 80 8.36 0.40 -6.53
CA LYS A 80 7.47 1.06 -7.50
C LYS A 80 6.40 1.88 -6.79
N ARG A 81 5.72 1.30 -5.80
CA ARG A 81 4.68 1.98 -5.04
C ARG A 81 5.21 3.21 -4.31
N VAL A 82 6.42 3.15 -3.75
CA VAL A 82 7.07 4.33 -3.15
C VAL A 82 7.37 5.40 -4.19
N ILE A 83 7.89 5.03 -5.37
CA ILE A 83 8.18 5.96 -6.46
C ILE A 83 6.90 6.66 -6.95
N ASP A 84 5.81 5.91 -7.10
CA ASP A 84 4.51 6.45 -7.53
C ASP A 84 4.01 7.50 -6.53
N VAL A 85 4.10 7.24 -5.23
CA VAL A 85 3.74 8.21 -4.17
C VAL A 85 4.65 9.45 -4.21
N LEU A 86 5.95 9.29 -4.40
CA LEU A 86 6.87 10.42 -4.50
C LEU A 86 6.61 11.27 -5.75
N LEU A 87 6.24 10.62 -6.86
CA LEU A 87 5.88 11.28 -8.11
C LEU A 87 4.57 12.07 -7.97
N GLU A 88 3.57 11.49 -7.31
CA GLU A 88 2.26 12.13 -7.09
C GLU A 88 2.36 13.30 -6.10
N THR A 89 3.00 13.08 -4.96
CA THR A 89 3.09 14.08 -3.89
C THR A 89 4.06 15.22 -4.21
N ARG A 90 5.05 14.98 -5.09
CA ARG A 90 6.14 15.91 -5.44
C ARG A 90 6.89 16.47 -4.22
N LYS A 91 6.85 15.76 -3.09
CA LYS A 91 7.43 16.19 -1.80
C LYS A 91 8.52 15.23 -1.35
N ALA A 92 9.42 15.74 -0.51
CA ALA A 92 10.41 14.92 0.17
C ALA A 92 9.80 14.28 1.42
N LEU A 93 9.59 12.97 1.39
CA LEU A 93 8.95 12.19 2.45
C LEU A 93 9.98 11.41 3.28
N THR A 94 9.68 11.27 4.56
CA THR A 94 10.43 10.40 5.48
C THR A 94 9.98 8.94 5.32
N PRO A 95 10.81 7.94 5.70
CA PRO A 95 10.41 6.53 5.74
C PRO A 95 9.09 6.30 6.47
N GLU A 96 8.87 7.03 7.57
CA GLU A 96 7.69 6.93 8.42
C GLU A 96 6.44 7.42 7.66
N GLN A 97 6.53 8.60 7.02
CA GLN A 97 5.46 9.13 6.17
C GLN A 97 5.14 8.21 5.00
N ILE A 98 6.15 7.58 4.41
CA ILE A 98 5.95 6.63 3.30
C ILE A 98 5.19 5.40 3.80
N ASN A 99 5.55 4.86 4.97
CA ASN A 99 4.83 3.74 5.57
C ASN A 99 3.37 4.10 5.93
N GLU A 100 3.10 5.34 6.34
CA GLU A 100 1.73 5.81 6.58
C GLU A 100 0.89 5.86 5.30
N VAL A 101 1.47 6.35 4.20
CA VAL A 101 0.74 6.57 2.94
C VAL A 101 0.59 5.28 2.13
N CYS A 102 1.62 4.43 2.08
CA CYS A 102 1.63 3.26 1.21
C CYS A 102 1.99 1.93 1.89
N TYR A 103 2.09 1.91 3.21
CA TYR A 103 2.29 0.71 4.04
C TYR A 103 3.59 -0.06 3.78
N VAL A 104 4.52 0.54 3.02
CA VAL A 104 5.86 0.01 2.77
C VAL A 104 6.76 0.36 3.94
N ASP A 105 7.27 -0.66 4.63
CA ASP A 105 8.24 -0.49 5.70
C ASP A 105 9.66 -0.44 5.14
N ILE A 106 10.15 0.78 4.90
CA ILE A 106 11.50 1.02 4.38
C ILE A 106 12.56 0.71 5.44
N ASN A 107 12.31 1.03 6.71
CA ASN A 107 13.29 0.87 7.79
C ASN A 107 13.45 -0.62 8.16
N GLY A 108 12.35 -1.39 8.16
CA GLY A 108 12.37 -2.83 8.41
C GLY A 108 12.88 -3.67 7.25
N ASN A 109 12.97 -3.12 6.03
CA ASN A 109 13.40 -3.83 4.83
C ASN A 109 14.62 -3.18 4.17
N LYS A 110 15.81 -3.66 4.56
CA LYS A 110 17.10 -3.18 4.03
C LYS A 110 17.20 -3.24 2.50
N ALA A 111 16.64 -4.28 1.87
CA ALA A 111 16.70 -4.42 0.41
C ALA A 111 15.91 -3.29 -0.29
N VAL A 112 14.74 -2.92 0.23
CA VAL A 112 13.96 -1.80 -0.28
C VAL A 112 14.70 -0.48 -0.07
N TYR A 113 15.24 -0.26 1.13
CA TYR A 113 16.01 0.95 1.44
C TYR A 113 17.23 1.14 0.52
N ASP A 114 18.07 0.12 0.39
CA ASP A 114 19.27 0.17 -0.46
C ASP A 114 18.88 0.36 -1.94
N SER A 115 17.82 -0.31 -2.39
CA SER A 115 17.35 -0.19 -3.77
C SER A 115 16.76 1.18 -4.07
N LEU A 116 16.03 1.79 -3.12
CA LEU A 116 15.53 3.16 -3.26
C LEU A 116 16.67 4.17 -3.29
N LYS A 117 17.68 4.00 -2.42
CA LYS A 117 18.84 4.89 -2.36
C LYS A 117 19.65 4.88 -3.66
N ASN A 118 19.74 3.72 -4.33
CA ASN A 118 20.46 3.55 -5.59
C ASN A 118 19.59 3.80 -6.84
N ASN A 119 18.31 4.16 -6.69
CA ASN A 119 17.39 4.31 -7.82
C ASN A 119 17.58 5.66 -8.52
N HIS A 120 17.62 5.66 -9.86
CA HIS A 120 17.77 6.90 -10.65
C HIS A 120 16.56 7.84 -10.58
N LYS A 121 15.37 7.33 -10.21
CA LYS A 121 14.13 8.11 -10.01
C LYS A 121 13.96 8.66 -8.60
N VAL A 122 14.87 8.34 -7.68
CA VAL A 122 14.78 8.74 -6.27
C VAL A 122 16.04 9.48 -5.86
N SER A 123 15.88 10.56 -5.09
CA SER A 123 16.99 11.22 -4.40
C SER A 123 16.85 11.02 -2.90
N TYR A 124 17.94 10.64 -2.25
CA TYR A 124 17.98 10.45 -0.80
C TYR A 124 18.83 11.54 -0.15
N HIS A 125 18.19 12.33 0.73
CA HIS A 125 18.81 13.44 1.44
C HIS A 125 19.19 13.09 2.89
N GLY A 126 19.60 11.84 3.14
CA GLY A 126 20.02 11.37 4.47
C GLY A 126 18.89 11.10 5.47
N LYS A 127 17.73 11.74 5.33
CA LYS A 127 16.52 11.46 6.15
C LYS A 127 15.24 11.35 5.34
N ARG A 128 15.24 11.83 4.09
CA ARG A 128 14.05 11.93 3.25
C ARG A 128 14.35 11.42 1.85
N PHE A 129 13.33 10.85 1.24
CA PHE A 129 13.29 10.47 -0.16
C PHE A 129 12.46 11.47 -0.93
N SER A 130 12.97 11.93 -2.07
CA SER A 130 12.23 12.77 -3.00
C SER A 130 12.28 12.18 -4.41
N TYR A 131 11.27 12.49 -5.21
CA TYR A 131 11.29 12.12 -6.61
C TYR A 131 12.40 12.88 -7.37
N LYS A 132 13.08 12.18 -8.27
CA LYS A 132 14.11 12.73 -9.16
C LYS A 132 13.73 12.44 -10.62
N SER A 133 13.32 13.46 -11.35
CA SER A 133 13.13 13.35 -12.80
C SER A 133 14.50 13.28 -13.50
N LYS A 134 14.53 12.74 -14.73
CA LYS A 134 15.80 12.44 -15.44
C LYS A 134 16.66 13.69 -15.62
N HIS A 135 16.02 14.81 -15.95
CA HIS A 135 16.68 16.09 -16.21
C HIS A 135 16.49 17.12 -15.07
N ASN A 136 15.77 16.76 -14.01
CA ASN A 136 15.51 17.63 -12.84
C ASN A 136 14.97 19.02 -13.22
N LEU A 137 14.12 19.11 -14.25
CA LEU A 137 13.58 20.38 -14.72
C LEU A 137 12.53 20.89 -13.73
N LYS A 138 12.63 22.17 -13.36
CA LYS A 138 11.71 22.83 -12.43
C LYS A 138 10.69 23.73 -13.13
N GLY A 139 10.85 24.00 -14.42
CA GLY A 139 9.94 24.86 -15.18
C GLY A 139 10.33 25.06 -16.63
N LYS A 140 9.58 25.93 -17.31
CA LYS A 140 9.65 26.18 -18.76
C LYS A 140 11.02 26.67 -19.24
N ASP A 141 11.68 27.58 -18.53
CA ASP A 141 12.97 28.15 -18.97
C ASP A 141 14.06 27.08 -19.04
N GLN A 142 14.06 26.16 -18.06
CA GLN A 142 14.99 25.03 -18.04
C GLN A 142 14.66 24.01 -19.13
N LEU A 143 13.37 23.81 -19.42
CA LEU A 143 12.93 22.97 -20.53
C LEU A 143 13.41 23.50 -21.88
N LEU A 144 13.20 24.80 -22.16
CA LEU A 144 13.69 25.43 -23.41
C LEU A 144 15.21 25.36 -23.52
N SER A 145 15.92 25.61 -22.41
CA SER A 145 17.37 25.48 -22.35
C SER A 145 17.83 24.03 -22.61
N LEU A 146 17.07 23.03 -22.19
CA LEU A 146 17.36 21.63 -22.46
C LEU A 146 17.13 21.30 -23.94
N ILE A 147 16.00 21.70 -24.53
CA ILE A 147 15.67 21.42 -25.93
C ILE A 147 16.73 22.01 -26.87
N ARG A 148 17.18 23.25 -26.62
CA ARG A 148 18.25 23.89 -27.41
C ARG A 148 19.60 23.17 -27.33
N LYS A 149 19.86 22.42 -26.25
CA LYS A 149 21.09 21.63 -26.09
C LYS A 149 21.03 20.29 -26.82
N PHE A 150 19.84 19.78 -27.12
CA PHE A 150 19.62 18.49 -27.77
C PHE A 150 18.88 18.69 -29.10
N PRO A 151 19.57 19.14 -30.17
CA PRO A 151 18.94 19.41 -31.46
C PRO A 151 18.36 18.14 -32.11
N GLU A 152 18.89 16.97 -31.78
CA GLU A 152 18.39 15.64 -32.21
C GLU A 152 17.04 15.26 -31.58
N GLY A 153 16.57 16.02 -30.58
CA GLY A 153 15.33 15.77 -29.87
C GLY A 153 15.51 15.04 -28.54
N ILE A 154 14.44 15.06 -27.74
CA ILE A 154 14.38 14.48 -26.39
C ILE A 154 13.14 13.61 -26.32
N SER A 155 13.26 12.43 -25.70
CA SER A 155 12.11 11.54 -25.50
C SER A 155 11.08 12.19 -24.57
N VAL A 156 9.81 12.18 -24.98
CA VAL A 156 8.69 12.67 -24.16
C VAL A 156 8.62 11.92 -22.82
N LEU A 157 8.98 10.63 -22.80
CA LEU A 157 8.98 9.84 -21.57
C LEU A 157 9.98 10.34 -20.52
N ASP A 158 11.06 11.00 -20.95
CA ASP A 158 12.11 11.52 -20.08
C ASP A 158 11.77 12.90 -19.50
N VAL A 159 10.80 13.59 -20.10
CA VAL A 159 10.44 14.97 -19.77
C VAL A 159 9.05 15.05 -19.14
N LYS A 160 8.12 14.14 -19.48
CA LYS A 160 6.73 14.14 -19.00
C LYS A 160 6.58 14.13 -17.48
N ASP A 161 7.56 13.56 -16.79
CA ASP A 161 7.55 13.43 -15.33
C ASP A 161 8.30 14.56 -14.63
N ALA A 162 8.81 15.55 -15.36
CA ALA A 162 9.64 16.60 -14.79
C ALA A 162 8.87 17.51 -13.84
N TYR A 163 7.77 18.09 -14.31
CA TYR A 163 6.86 18.91 -13.51
C TYR A 163 5.42 18.84 -14.10
N PRO A 164 4.38 19.19 -13.34
CA PRO A 164 2.98 18.92 -13.72
C PRO A 164 2.53 19.53 -15.06
N THR A 165 2.91 20.77 -15.35
CA THR A 165 2.48 21.52 -16.54
C THR A 165 3.37 21.30 -17.77
N VAL A 166 4.32 20.36 -17.71
CA VAL A 166 5.37 20.23 -18.75
C VAL A 166 4.82 19.98 -20.15
N MET A 167 3.72 19.23 -20.27
CA MET A 167 3.08 18.96 -21.56
C MET A 167 2.38 20.20 -22.13
N GLU A 168 1.74 20.99 -21.26
CA GLU A 168 1.10 22.25 -21.64
C GLU A 168 2.17 23.28 -22.05
N ASP A 169 3.25 23.38 -21.28
CA ASP A 169 4.37 24.27 -21.59
C ASP A 169 5.08 23.90 -22.89
N LEU A 170 5.22 22.60 -23.19
CA LEU A 170 5.72 22.12 -24.49
C LEU A 170 4.78 22.56 -25.63
N GLN A 171 3.48 22.36 -25.48
CA GLN A 171 2.50 22.74 -26.51
C GLN A 171 2.46 24.26 -26.71
N ALA A 172 2.50 25.03 -25.63
CA ALA A 172 2.57 26.48 -25.66
C ALA A 172 3.86 26.99 -26.31
N SER A 173 5.00 26.35 -26.03
CA SER A 173 6.29 26.69 -26.65
C SER A 173 6.29 26.43 -28.15
N LYS A 174 5.68 25.31 -28.59
CA LYS A 174 5.48 25.00 -30.01
C LYS A 174 4.56 26.01 -30.69
N ALA A 175 3.44 26.37 -30.05
CA ALA A 175 2.52 27.38 -30.58
C ALA A 175 3.15 28.77 -30.68
N ALA A 176 4.07 29.10 -29.75
CA ALA A 176 4.84 30.34 -29.77
C ALA A 176 6.05 30.32 -30.71
N GLY A 177 6.32 29.21 -31.42
CA GLY A 177 7.48 29.07 -32.31
C GLY A 177 8.84 29.08 -31.60
N GLN A 178 8.87 28.76 -30.31
CA GLN A 178 10.10 28.72 -29.50
C GLN A 178 10.86 27.39 -29.62
N ILE A 179 10.18 26.36 -30.12
CA ILE A 179 10.66 24.98 -30.38
C ILE A 179 9.96 24.42 -31.61
#